data_AF-A0A3M2JSP6-F1
#
_entry.id   AF-A0A3M2JSP6-F1
#
_cell.length_a   1.000
_cell.length_b   1.000
_cell.length_c   1.000
_cell.angle_alpha   90.00
_cell.angle_beta   90.00
_cell.angle_gamma   90.00
#
_symmetry.space_group_name_H-M   'P 1'
#
loop_
_entity.id
_entity.type
_entity.pdbx_description
1 polymer ?
#
loop_
_entity_poly.entity_id
_entity_poly.type
_entity_poly.pdbx_seq_one_letter_code
_entity_poly.pdbx_strand_id
1 'polypeptide(L)'
;MADEPISSPLVPVEDQVASARVALGAAVAVVRAVSDALGGGAALSNLAEGLRWFGESVAPLARVVSAALPTVKETLAGLQEIAESWRRRSFPPNVVDLPELRMDALVALSDEGITVWTVPRPAIAARLLSADSPQARRRVLGQSWRPILKDCADEAAKAVASDHVDLARLLEQAIRAVQAGHTAAGQALAASVLDALLSTTFVESYRRDLVRHPRGNPKAKVMNHFDELTIGEAMVLRPIWFAYRPQDTHEQRAASSAFARHATAHHIHGRQVSRRNAVQAIMLGTALLSYIPVYDAARAETDAFLASLSDDERAAYEVATPE
;
A
#
# COMPACT_ATOMS: atom_id res chain seq x y z
N MET A 1 -24.06 -14.98 -34.82
CA MET A 1 -23.33 -13.84 -34.24
C MET A 1 -22.24 -14.44 -33.40
N ALA A 2 -21.02 -14.43 -33.93
CA ALA A 2 -19.84 -14.92 -33.26
C ALA A 2 -19.15 -13.71 -32.64
N ASP A 3 -18.93 -13.73 -31.33
CA ASP A 3 -18.11 -12.75 -30.62
C ASP A 3 -16.63 -13.18 -30.73
N GLU A 4 -15.80 -12.27 -31.21
CA GLU A 4 -14.34 -12.38 -31.20
C GLU A 4 -13.80 -12.22 -29.77
N PRO A 5 -12.74 -12.95 -29.38
CA PRO A 5 -12.06 -12.70 -28.13
C PRO A 5 -11.15 -11.47 -28.26
N ILE A 6 -11.31 -10.53 -27.34
CA ILE A 6 -10.39 -9.39 -27.16
C ILE A 6 -9.06 -9.95 -26.65
N SER A 7 -8.15 -10.24 -27.57
CA SER A 7 -6.73 -10.43 -27.28
C SER A 7 -6.09 -9.06 -27.08
N SER A 8 -5.82 -8.70 -25.82
CA SER A 8 -4.95 -7.57 -25.50
C SER A 8 -3.50 -8.04 -25.59
N PRO A 9 -2.65 -7.47 -26.48
CA PRO A 9 -1.24 -7.80 -26.47
C PRO A 9 -0.61 -7.01 -25.32
N LEU A 10 -0.38 -7.68 -24.19
CA LEU A 10 0.62 -7.23 -23.23
C LEU A 10 1.97 -7.29 -23.97
N VAL A 11 2.45 -6.13 -24.43
CA VAL A 11 3.83 -5.97 -24.89
C VAL A 11 4.72 -6.39 -23.72
N PRO A 12 5.67 -7.33 -23.91
CA PRO A 12 6.55 -7.77 -22.84
C PRO A 12 7.27 -6.57 -22.22
N VAL A 13 7.30 -6.51 -20.89
CA VAL A 13 7.98 -5.46 -20.11
C VAL A 13 9.45 -5.31 -20.57
N GLU A 14 10.06 -6.39 -21.07
CA GLU A 14 11.41 -6.38 -21.65
C GLU A 14 11.54 -5.48 -22.90
N ASP A 15 10.55 -5.44 -23.78
CA ASP A 15 10.55 -4.59 -24.98
C ASP A 15 10.34 -3.11 -24.64
N GLN A 16 9.57 -2.83 -23.59
CA GLN A 16 9.37 -1.47 -23.06
C GLN A 16 10.63 -0.95 -22.35
N VAL A 17 11.32 -1.82 -21.60
CA VAL A 17 12.59 -1.49 -20.93
C VAL A 17 13.73 -1.33 -21.96
N ALA A 18 13.75 -2.12 -23.03
CA ALA A 18 14.70 -1.96 -24.13
C ALA A 18 14.50 -0.61 -24.86
N SER A 19 13.25 -0.26 -25.14
CA SER A 19 12.88 1.03 -25.76
C SER A 19 13.26 2.22 -24.86
N ALA A 20 13.02 2.11 -23.56
CA ALA A 20 13.41 3.13 -22.58
C ALA A 20 14.94 3.31 -22.45
N ARG A 21 15.71 2.21 -22.53
CA ARG A 21 17.19 2.27 -22.54
C ARG A 21 17.74 2.96 -23.78
N VAL A 22 17.16 2.68 -24.96
CA VAL A 22 17.55 3.35 -26.22
C VAL A 22 17.21 4.84 -26.18
N ALA A 23 16.02 5.19 -25.68
CA ALA A 23 15.58 6.58 -25.55
C ALA A 23 16.44 7.37 -24.53
N LEU A 24 16.79 6.76 -23.39
CA LEU A 24 17.67 7.37 -22.39
C LEU A 24 19.11 7.52 -22.94
N GLY A 25 19.61 6.52 -23.67
CA GLY A 25 20.90 6.59 -24.36
C GLY A 25 20.96 7.73 -25.38
N ALA A 26 19.90 7.91 -26.17
CA ALA A 26 19.79 9.02 -27.12
C ALA A 26 19.72 10.38 -26.41
N ALA A 27 18.96 10.49 -25.32
CA ALA A 27 18.86 11.74 -24.54
C ALA A 27 20.20 12.14 -23.89
N VAL A 28 20.93 11.17 -23.32
CA VAL A 28 22.26 11.38 -22.72
C VAL A 28 23.28 11.78 -23.79
N ALA A 29 23.23 11.17 -24.98
CA ALA A 29 24.10 11.53 -26.10
C ALA A 29 23.87 12.97 -26.58
N VAL A 30 22.60 13.41 -26.64
CA VAL A 30 22.23 14.79 -27.02
C VAL A 30 22.72 15.80 -25.98
N VAL A 31 22.53 15.54 -24.69
CA VAL A 31 23.01 16.43 -23.61
C VAL A 31 24.54 16.57 -23.66
N ARG A 32 25.26 15.47 -23.94
CA ARG A 32 26.72 15.49 -24.06
C ARG A 32 27.20 16.27 -25.28
N ALA A 33 26.58 16.06 -26.45
CA ALA A 33 26.90 16.82 -27.66
C ALA A 33 26.65 18.33 -27.52
N VAL A 34 25.59 18.71 -26.80
CA VAL A 34 25.30 20.13 -26.47
C VAL A 34 26.35 20.70 -25.52
N SER A 35 26.77 19.94 -24.50
CA SER A 35 27.84 20.36 -23.58
C SER A 35 29.18 20.57 -24.29
N ASP A 36 29.53 19.68 -25.24
CA ASP A 36 30.78 19.75 -26.00
C ASP A 36 30.78 20.90 -27.01
N ALA A 37 29.63 21.21 -27.62
CA ALA A 37 29.47 22.35 -28.53
C ALA A 37 29.52 23.72 -27.82
N LEU A 38 29.27 23.76 -26.51
CA LEU A 38 29.19 24.99 -25.71
C LEU A 38 30.50 25.33 -24.96
N GLY A 39 31.52 24.46 -24.99
CA GLY A 39 32.70 24.60 -24.13
C GLY A 39 34.05 24.80 -24.85
N GLY A 40 34.39 26.05 -25.20
CA GLY A 40 35.78 26.44 -25.49
C GLY A 40 35.94 27.58 -26.50
N GLY A 41 35.96 28.83 -26.02
CA GLY A 41 35.90 30.04 -26.86
C GLY A 41 37.16 30.38 -27.68
N ALA A 42 36.92 30.78 -28.94
CA ALA A 42 37.54 31.84 -29.75
C ALA A 42 37.10 31.59 -31.23
N ALA A 43 36.61 32.51 -32.05
CA ALA A 43 36.56 33.96 -32.03
C ALA A 43 35.34 34.48 -32.82
N LEU A 44 34.70 35.52 -32.31
CA LEU A 44 33.70 36.36 -32.98
C LEU A 44 34.40 37.27 -34.00
N SER A 45 34.76 36.77 -35.18
CA SER A 45 35.33 37.61 -36.24
C SER A 45 34.58 37.61 -37.58
N ASN A 46 33.38 37.04 -37.64
CA ASN A 46 32.33 37.46 -38.58
C ASN A 46 30.96 37.10 -37.98
N LEU A 47 30.28 38.07 -37.39
CA LEU A 47 29.02 37.82 -36.66
C LEU A 47 27.92 37.21 -37.57
N ALA A 48 27.94 37.51 -38.88
CA ALA A 48 27.01 36.96 -39.87
C ALA A 48 27.36 35.52 -40.32
N GLU A 49 28.64 35.17 -40.45
CA GLU A 49 29.08 33.78 -40.72
C GLU A 49 28.96 32.91 -39.47
N GLY A 50 29.23 33.48 -38.29
CA GLY A 50 28.98 32.84 -37.00
C GLY A 50 27.51 32.55 -36.78
N LEU A 51 26.60 33.48 -37.08
CA LEU A 51 25.15 33.26 -37.01
C LEU A 51 24.63 32.29 -38.09
N ARG A 52 25.19 32.29 -39.31
CA ARG A 52 24.86 31.29 -40.35
C ARG A 52 25.35 29.89 -39.96
N TRP A 53 26.59 29.75 -39.52
CA TRP A 53 27.16 28.49 -39.09
C TRP A 53 26.45 27.94 -37.84
N PHE A 54 26.08 28.82 -36.89
CA PHE A 54 25.25 28.45 -35.74
C PHE A 54 23.84 28.04 -36.19
N GLY A 55 23.21 28.75 -37.13
CA GLY A 55 21.91 28.36 -37.70
C GLY A 55 21.95 27.04 -38.48
N GLU A 56 22.99 26.79 -39.28
CA GLU A 56 23.17 25.59 -40.09
C GLU A 56 23.60 24.37 -39.28
N SER A 57 24.30 24.58 -38.16
CA SER A 57 24.75 23.52 -37.25
C SER A 57 23.69 23.18 -36.19
N VAL A 58 22.86 24.14 -35.78
CA VAL A 58 21.78 23.93 -34.81
C VAL A 58 20.48 23.50 -35.49
N ALA A 59 20.23 23.80 -36.77
CA ALA A 59 19.01 23.37 -37.46
C ALA A 59 18.86 21.84 -37.60
N PRO A 60 19.89 21.04 -37.91
CA PRO A 60 19.80 19.58 -37.90
C PRO A 60 19.53 19.03 -36.50
N LEU A 61 20.20 19.58 -35.47
CA LEU A 61 19.97 19.24 -34.07
C LEU A 61 18.55 19.61 -33.61
N ALA A 62 18.06 20.79 -33.98
CA ALA A 62 16.70 21.23 -33.67
C ALA A 62 15.65 20.36 -34.37
N ARG A 63 15.91 19.88 -35.59
CA ARG A 63 15.04 18.90 -36.28
C ARG A 63 15.08 17.54 -35.60
N VAL A 64 16.24 17.04 -35.21
CA VAL A 64 16.38 15.76 -34.47
C VAL A 64 15.69 15.85 -33.11
N VAL A 65 15.91 16.93 -32.36
CA VAL A 65 15.24 17.20 -31.07
C VAL A 65 13.74 17.38 -31.25
N SER A 66 13.29 18.15 -32.25
CA SER A 66 11.87 18.33 -32.55
C SER A 66 11.18 17.07 -33.05
N ALA A 67 11.90 16.18 -33.75
CA ALA A 67 11.38 14.90 -34.20
C ALA A 67 11.35 13.85 -33.07
N ALA A 68 12.29 13.92 -32.13
CA ALA A 68 12.34 13.05 -30.96
C ALA A 68 11.43 13.50 -29.80
N LEU A 69 11.13 14.80 -29.70
CA LEU A 69 10.31 15.37 -28.62
C LEU A 69 8.91 14.72 -28.51
N PRO A 70 8.16 14.47 -29.60
CA PRO A 70 6.87 13.79 -29.55
C PRO A 70 7.00 12.38 -28.98
N THR A 71 7.97 11.58 -29.47
CA THR A 71 8.20 10.21 -28.99
C THR A 71 8.60 10.17 -27.51
N VAL A 72 9.45 11.12 -27.06
CA VAL A 72 9.82 11.24 -25.64
C VAL A 72 8.61 11.65 -24.81
N LYS A 73 7.78 12.59 -25.28
CA LYS A 73 6.54 13.00 -24.61
C LYS A 73 5.54 11.85 -24.52
N GLU A 74 5.34 11.10 -25.59
CA GLU A 74 4.46 9.93 -25.64
C GLU A 74 4.96 8.82 -24.71
N THR A 75 6.27 8.55 -24.70
CA THR A 75 6.87 7.56 -23.78
C THR A 75 6.69 7.99 -22.32
N LEU A 76 6.92 9.27 -22.01
CA LEU A 76 6.71 9.80 -20.65
C LEU A 76 5.23 9.78 -20.25
N ALA A 77 4.32 10.10 -21.17
CA ALA A 77 2.88 10.02 -20.94
C ALA A 77 2.46 8.57 -20.68
N GLY A 78 2.95 7.60 -21.47
CA GLY A 78 2.69 6.19 -21.25
C GLY A 78 3.21 5.69 -19.89
N LEU A 79 4.41 6.11 -19.48
CA LEU A 79 4.93 5.80 -18.14
C LEU A 79 4.10 6.44 -17.02
N GLN A 80 3.59 7.66 -17.22
CA GLN A 80 2.70 8.32 -16.26
C GLN A 80 1.36 7.58 -16.14
N GLU A 81 0.78 7.15 -17.25
CA GLU A 81 -0.46 6.36 -17.24
C GLU A 81 -0.27 5.01 -16.56
N ILE A 82 0.84 4.31 -16.81
CA ILE A 82 1.18 3.06 -16.12
C ILE A 82 1.35 3.29 -14.62
N ALA A 83 2.09 4.33 -14.23
CA ALA A 83 2.33 4.65 -12.83
C ALA A 83 1.02 4.99 -12.10
N GLU A 84 0.14 5.75 -12.75
CA GLU A 84 -1.15 6.16 -12.19
C GLU A 84 -2.13 4.98 -12.10
N SER A 85 -2.17 4.11 -13.11
CA SER A 85 -2.92 2.85 -13.09
C SER A 85 -2.45 1.95 -11.94
N TRP A 86 -1.13 1.78 -11.79
CA TRP A 86 -0.55 1.01 -10.69
C TRP A 86 -0.89 1.63 -9.33
N ARG A 87 -0.82 2.97 -9.22
CA ARG A 87 -1.15 3.71 -8.00
C ARG A 87 -2.61 3.50 -7.59
N ARG A 88 -3.55 3.64 -8.53
CA ARG A 88 -4.99 3.40 -8.28
C ARG A 88 -5.31 1.96 -7.93
N ARG A 89 -4.53 0.99 -8.43
CA ARG A 89 -4.71 -0.43 -8.10
C ARG A 89 -4.12 -0.79 -6.73
N SER A 90 -3.03 -0.12 -6.34
CA SER A 90 -2.27 -0.47 -5.13
C SER A 90 -2.79 0.21 -3.87
N PHE A 91 -3.47 1.36 -3.99
CA PHE A 91 -3.93 2.16 -2.86
C PHE A 91 -5.46 2.33 -2.86
N PRO A 92 -6.08 2.37 -1.67
CA PRO A 92 -7.52 2.56 -1.58
C PRO A 92 -7.91 4.02 -1.88
N PRO A 93 -9.17 4.26 -2.32
CA PRO A 93 -9.63 5.57 -2.77
C PRO A 93 -9.50 6.68 -1.72
N ASN A 94 -9.49 6.34 -0.43
CA ASN A 94 -9.39 7.32 0.65
C ASN A 94 -7.99 7.93 0.79
N VAL A 95 -6.94 7.31 0.22
CA VAL A 95 -5.55 7.81 0.34
C VAL A 95 -4.82 8.00 -0.97
N VAL A 96 -5.29 7.39 -2.06
CA VAL A 96 -4.57 7.35 -3.35
C VAL A 96 -4.15 8.75 -3.85
N ASP A 97 -5.01 9.76 -3.70
CA ASP A 97 -4.76 11.12 -4.18
C ASP A 97 -4.17 12.06 -3.11
N LEU A 98 -3.85 11.54 -1.91
CA LEU A 98 -3.30 12.37 -0.84
C LEU A 98 -1.82 12.67 -1.08
N PRO A 99 -1.40 13.95 -1.05
CA PRO A 99 0.02 14.32 -1.10
C PRO A 99 0.79 13.82 0.14
N GLU A 100 0.09 13.60 1.26
CA GLU A 100 0.65 13.04 2.49
C GLU A 100 0.99 11.54 2.38
N LEU A 101 0.51 10.86 1.33
CA LEU A 101 0.77 9.44 1.12
C LEU A 101 2.25 9.21 0.80
N ARG A 102 3.02 8.85 1.82
CA ARG A 102 4.44 8.52 1.75
C ARG A 102 4.69 7.19 2.46
N MET A 103 5.64 6.40 1.95
CA MET A 103 5.94 5.07 2.49
C MET A 103 6.39 5.10 3.96
N ASP A 104 7.22 6.08 4.33
CA ASP A 104 7.67 6.28 5.71
C ASP A 104 6.51 6.62 6.67
N ALA A 105 5.53 7.41 6.20
CA ALA A 105 4.32 7.71 6.96
C ALA A 105 3.44 6.46 7.16
N LEU A 106 3.30 5.61 6.12
CA LEU A 106 2.58 4.33 6.22
C LEU A 106 3.26 3.37 7.19
N VAL A 107 4.59 3.27 7.14
CA VAL A 107 5.37 2.47 8.08
C VAL A 107 5.16 2.98 9.50
N ALA A 108 5.27 4.29 9.73
CA ALA A 108 5.10 4.88 11.06
C ALA A 108 3.69 4.66 11.65
N LEU A 109 2.64 4.73 10.82
CA LEU A 109 1.28 4.40 11.24
C LEU A 109 1.15 2.91 11.58
N SER A 110 1.69 2.06 10.71
CA SER A 110 1.63 0.61 10.88
C SER A 110 2.33 0.13 12.14
N ASP A 111 3.47 0.75 12.48
CA ASP A 111 4.24 0.45 13.68
C ASP A 111 3.50 0.78 14.99
N GLU A 112 2.45 1.59 14.90
CA GLU A 112 1.56 1.92 16.00
C GLU A 112 0.26 1.11 15.99
N GLY A 113 0.13 0.18 15.04
CA GLY A 113 -1.09 -0.59 14.81
C GLY A 113 -2.23 0.24 14.21
N ILE A 114 -1.92 1.30 13.47
CA ILE A 114 -2.91 2.16 12.81
C ILE A 114 -2.89 1.85 11.31
N THR A 115 -4.06 1.58 10.74
CA THR A 115 -4.25 1.40 9.30
C THR A 115 -4.97 2.61 8.70
N VAL A 116 -4.75 2.84 7.41
CA VAL A 116 -5.52 3.78 6.58
C VAL A 116 -6.17 3.09 5.39
N TRP A 117 -6.26 1.75 5.41
CA TRP A 117 -6.90 0.98 4.37
C TRP A 117 -8.42 1.17 4.41
N THR A 118 -8.99 1.75 3.35
CA THR A 118 -10.41 2.13 3.12
C THR A 118 -11.04 3.10 4.14
N VAL A 119 -10.58 3.07 5.39
CA VAL A 119 -10.94 3.96 6.48
C VAL A 119 -9.69 4.53 7.13
N PRO A 120 -9.75 5.76 7.68
CA PRO A 120 -10.88 6.67 7.69
C PRO A 120 -10.97 7.50 6.39
N ARG A 121 -11.99 8.36 6.28
CA ARG A 121 -12.14 9.31 5.15
C ARG A 121 -10.87 10.15 4.90
N PRO A 122 -10.66 10.65 3.66
CA PRO A 122 -9.41 11.31 3.24
C PRO A 122 -8.89 12.38 4.20
N ALA A 123 -9.77 13.27 4.68
CA ALA A 123 -9.37 14.35 5.59
C ALA A 123 -8.78 13.86 6.93
N ILE A 124 -9.22 12.70 7.42
CA ILE A 124 -8.68 12.11 8.66
C ILE A 124 -7.43 11.29 8.33
N ALA A 125 -7.41 10.57 7.21
CA ALA A 125 -6.23 9.83 6.76
C ALA A 125 -5.04 10.79 6.53
N ALA A 126 -5.26 11.92 5.87
CA ALA A 126 -4.26 12.97 5.70
C ALA A 126 -3.70 13.44 7.06
N ARG A 127 -4.56 13.75 8.04
CA ARG A 127 -4.13 14.13 9.39
C ARG A 127 -3.33 13.06 10.12
N LEU A 128 -3.64 11.78 9.89
CA LEU A 128 -2.88 10.66 10.45
C LEU A 128 -1.50 10.53 9.79
N LEU A 129 -1.44 10.68 8.47
CA LEU A 129 -0.21 10.63 7.67
C LEU A 129 0.72 11.83 7.93
N SER A 130 0.18 13.03 8.14
CA SER A 130 0.96 14.24 8.47
C SER A 130 1.39 14.34 9.94
N ALA A 131 0.90 13.46 10.82
CA ALA A 131 1.18 13.59 12.23
C ALA A 131 2.60 13.12 12.55
N ASP A 132 3.46 14.01 13.04
CA ASP A 132 4.90 13.76 13.23
C ASP A 132 5.27 12.87 14.44
N SER A 133 4.29 12.41 15.22
CA SER A 133 4.56 11.62 16.42
C SER A 133 3.43 10.65 16.79
N PRO A 134 3.74 9.58 17.54
CA PRO A 134 2.73 8.67 18.07
C PRO A 134 1.65 9.38 18.90
N GLN A 135 2.06 10.39 19.68
CA GLN A 135 1.14 11.18 20.50
C GLN A 135 0.22 12.04 19.63
N ALA A 136 0.73 12.60 18.52
CA ALA A 136 -0.07 13.35 17.55
C ALA A 136 -1.11 12.45 16.86
N ARG A 137 -0.70 11.27 16.38
CA ARG A 137 -1.62 10.28 15.79
C ARG A 137 -2.69 9.83 16.78
N ARG A 138 -2.33 9.53 18.04
CA ARG A 138 -3.31 9.22 19.09
C ARG A 138 -4.26 10.38 19.39
N ARG A 139 -3.83 11.65 19.27
CA ARG A 139 -4.73 12.80 19.39
C ARG A 139 -5.73 12.83 18.23
N VAL A 140 -5.28 12.58 16.98
CA VAL A 140 -6.17 12.51 15.81
C VAL A 140 -7.23 11.42 15.99
N LEU A 141 -6.85 10.20 16.41
CA LEU A 141 -7.80 9.13 16.73
C LEU A 141 -8.78 9.54 17.82
N GLY A 142 -8.28 10.18 18.89
CA GLY A 142 -9.11 10.59 20.02
C GLY A 142 -10.10 11.72 19.71
N GLN A 143 -9.74 12.65 18.83
CA GLN A 143 -10.58 13.78 18.41
C GLN A 143 -11.56 13.37 17.31
N SER A 144 -11.18 12.44 16.44
CA SER A 144 -11.95 12.08 15.26
C SER A 144 -12.72 10.76 15.42
N TRP A 145 -12.82 10.24 16.64
CA TRP A 145 -13.38 8.91 16.91
C TRP A 145 -14.79 8.72 16.35
N ARG A 146 -15.69 9.71 16.48
CA ARG A 146 -17.07 9.60 15.95
C ARG A 146 -17.10 9.47 14.42
N PRO A 147 -16.48 10.40 13.66
CA PRO A 147 -16.33 10.24 12.22
C PRO A 147 -15.68 8.91 11.80
N ILE A 148 -14.60 8.48 12.49
CA ILE A 148 -13.92 7.22 12.17
C ILE A 148 -14.89 6.03 12.35
N LEU A 149 -15.59 5.97 13.48
CA LEU A 149 -16.55 4.88 13.72
C LEU A 149 -17.70 4.88 12.70
N LYS A 150 -18.11 6.06 12.22
CA LYS A 150 -19.09 6.16 11.14
C LYS A 150 -18.53 5.59 9.83
N ASP A 151 -17.31 6.00 9.46
CA ASP A 151 -16.63 5.51 8.25
C ASP A 151 -16.47 3.97 8.33
N CYS A 152 -16.10 3.44 9.49
CA CYS A 152 -16.02 1.99 9.72
C CYS A 152 -17.37 1.28 9.60
N ALA A 153 -18.46 1.88 10.09
CA ALA A 153 -19.80 1.30 9.95
C ALA A 153 -20.26 1.29 8.48
N ASP A 154 -20.03 2.39 7.77
CA ASP A 154 -20.34 2.51 6.34
C ASP A 154 -19.56 1.46 5.52
N GLU A 155 -18.28 1.22 5.87
CA GLU A 155 -17.45 0.21 5.21
C GLU A 155 -17.89 -1.21 5.54
N ALA A 156 -18.14 -1.51 6.81
CA ALA A 156 -18.60 -2.84 7.25
C ALA A 156 -19.96 -3.21 6.61
N ALA A 157 -20.83 -2.23 6.37
CA ALA A 157 -22.11 -2.42 5.69
C ALA A 157 -21.96 -2.89 4.23
N LYS A 158 -20.80 -2.72 3.60
CA LYS A 158 -20.54 -3.24 2.24
C LYS A 158 -20.34 -4.76 2.23
N ALA A 159 -19.99 -5.37 3.36
CA ALA A 159 -19.78 -6.80 3.49
C ALA A 159 -21.08 -7.63 3.61
N VAL A 160 -22.26 -7.04 3.35
CA VAL A 160 -23.57 -7.70 3.49
C VAL A 160 -23.74 -8.90 2.53
N ALA A 161 -22.97 -8.95 1.44
CA ALA A 161 -22.99 -10.04 0.46
C ALA A 161 -21.78 -10.99 0.57
N SER A 162 -20.94 -10.87 1.60
CA SER A 162 -19.77 -11.75 1.78
C SER A 162 -20.05 -12.88 2.77
N ASP A 163 -19.23 -13.92 2.71
CA ASP A 163 -19.21 -15.03 3.68
C ASP A 163 -18.90 -14.57 5.11
N HIS A 164 -18.48 -13.31 5.28
CA HIS A 164 -18.12 -12.70 6.55
C HIS A 164 -19.22 -11.76 7.10
N VAL A 165 -20.45 -11.83 6.58
CA VAL A 165 -21.58 -10.96 7.00
C VAL A 165 -21.85 -10.99 8.50
N ASP A 166 -21.71 -12.15 9.17
CA ASP A 166 -21.95 -12.25 10.60
C ASP A 166 -20.83 -11.56 11.41
N LEU A 167 -19.58 -11.65 10.95
CA LEU A 167 -18.47 -10.92 11.54
C LEU A 167 -18.61 -9.40 11.31
N ALA A 168 -19.11 -8.99 10.15
CA ALA A 168 -19.44 -7.59 9.87
C ALA A 168 -20.53 -7.04 10.82
N ARG A 169 -21.57 -7.83 11.09
CA ARG A 169 -22.62 -7.49 12.08
C ARG A 169 -22.07 -7.38 13.50
N LEU A 170 -21.16 -8.28 13.89
CA LEU A 170 -20.49 -8.20 15.20
C LEU A 170 -19.59 -6.97 15.31
N LEU A 171 -18.89 -6.60 14.23
CA LEU A 171 -18.11 -5.35 14.16
C LEU A 171 -19.03 -4.12 14.32
N GLU A 172 -20.20 -4.13 13.69
CA GLU A 172 -21.20 -3.08 13.86
C GLU A 172 -21.70 -2.98 15.32
N GLN A 173 -21.93 -4.12 15.98
CA GLN A 173 -22.27 -4.15 17.40
C GLN A 173 -21.16 -3.56 18.27
N ALA A 174 -19.89 -3.85 17.95
CA ALA A 174 -18.74 -3.25 18.63
C ALA A 174 -18.74 -1.72 18.47
N ILE A 175 -19.00 -1.21 17.26
CA ILE A 175 -19.13 0.22 16.97
C ILE A 175 -20.23 0.85 17.82
N ARG A 176 -21.44 0.26 17.83
CA ARG A 176 -22.58 0.74 18.61
C ARG A 176 -22.27 0.75 20.11
N ALA A 177 -21.60 -0.27 20.63
CA ALA A 177 -21.17 -0.32 22.02
C ALA A 177 -20.23 0.84 22.38
N VAL A 178 -19.22 1.14 21.54
CA VAL A 178 -18.32 2.28 21.76
C VAL A 178 -19.08 3.61 21.70
N GLN A 179 -20.01 3.77 20.74
CA GLN A 179 -20.84 4.97 20.60
C GLN A 179 -21.74 5.20 21.82
N ALA A 180 -22.26 4.13 22.42
CA ALA A 180 -23.07 4.15 23.65
C ALA A 180 -22.23 4.34 24.94
N GLY A 181 -20.90 4.44 24.84
CA GLY A 181 -20.01 4.61 25.98
C GLY A 181 -19.48 3.31 26.58
N HIS A 182 -19.89 2.14 26.08
CA HIS A 182 -19.40 0.82 26.49
C HIS A 182 -18.07 0.47 25.80
N THR A 183 -17.05 1.30 26.04
CA THR A 183 -15.74 1.21 25.38
C THR A 183 -15.06 -0.14 25.56
N ALA A 184 -15.05 -0.69 26.77
CA ALA A 184 -14.40 -1.97 27.06
C ALA A 184 -15.05 -3.13 26.28
N ALA A 185 -16.38 -3.18 26.28
CA ALA A 185 -17.16 -4.18 25.56
C ALA A 185 -16.93 -4.06 24.05
N GLY A 186 -16.99 -2.84 23.51
CA GLY A 186 -16.75 -2.61 22.08
C GLY A 186 -15.32 -2.98 21.65
N GLN A 187 -14.29 -2.65 22.46
CA GLN A 187 -12.92 -3.04 22.17
C GLN A 187 -12.73 -4.55 22.21
N ALA A 188 -13.27 -5.23 23.22
CA ALA A 188 -13.18 -6.68 23.35
C ALA A 188 -13.84 -7.39 22.16
N LEU A 189 -15.06 -6.97 21.79
CA LEU A 189 -15.77 -7.52 20.65
C LEU A 189 -15.03 -7.28 19.34
N ALA A 190 -14.52 -6.06 19.10
CA ALA A 190 -13.74 -5.75 17.90
C ALA A 190 -12.45 -6.60 17.81
N ALA A 191 -11.76 -6.83 18.93
CA ALA A 191 -10.59 -7.69 18.97
C ALA A 191 -10.94 -9.16 18.63
N SER A 192 -12.05 -9.67 19.15
CA SER A 192 -12.54 -11.02 18.82
C SER A 192 -12.96 -11.15 17.35
N VAL A 193 -13.59 -10.11 16.78
CA VAL A 193 -13.91 -10.10 15.34
C VAL A 193 -12.64 -10.11 14.50
N LEU A 194 -11.63 -9.32 14.86
CA LEU A 194 -10.33 -9.31 14.17
C LEU A 194 -9.66 -10.70 14.18
N ASP A 195 -9.66 -11.38 15.33
CA ASP A 195 -9.17 -12.77 15.41
C ASP A 195 -9.96 -13.71 14.51
N ALA A 196 -11.28 -13.64 14.55
CA ALA A 196 -12.14 -14.50 13.77
C ALA A 196 -11.90 -14.30 12.26
N LEU A 197 -11.82 -13.04 11.80
CA LEU A 197 -11.51 -12.72 10.40
C LEU A 197 -10.17 -13.33 9.97
N LEU A 198 -9.11 -13.19 10.78
CA LEU A 198 -7.82 -13.81 10.47
C LEU A 198 -7.91 -15.34 10.37
N SER A 199 -8.65 -15.96 11.29
CA SER A 199 -8.80 -17.42 11.35
C SER A 199 -9.68 -18.00 10.25
N THR A 200 -10.67 -17.25 9.75
CA THR A 200 -11.54 -17.71 8.66
C THR A 200 -10.98 -17.38 7.27
N THR A 201 -10.17 -16.32 7.16
CA THR A 201 -9.59 -15.88 5.88
C THR A 201 -8.33 -16.66 5.52
N PHE A 202 -7.43 -16.87 6.48
CA PHE A 202 -6.10 -17.40 6.21
C PHE A 202 -5.94 -18.82 6.72
N VAL A 203 -5.29 -19.66 5.91
CA VAL A 203 -4.85 -21.00 6.35
C VAL A 203 -3.92 -20.88 7.55
N GLU A 204 -3.98 -21.86 8.46
CA GLU A 204 -3.33 -21.77 9.77
C GLU A 204 -1.80 -21.56 9.69
N SER A 205 -1.12 -22.16 8.73
CA SER A 205 0.33 -21.95 8.52
C SER A 205 0.63 -20.48 8.22
N TYR A 206 0.00 -19.94 7.18
CA TYR A 206 0.16 -18.55 6.76
C TYR A 206 -0.26 -17.58 7.85
N ARG A 207 -1.41 -17.81 8.49
CA ARG A 207 -1.89 -17.02 9.61
C ARG A 207 -0.89 -16.94 10.76
N ARG A 208 -0.22 -18.05 11.11
CA ARG A 208 0.81 -18.05 12.16
C ARG A 208 1.99 -17.19 11.77
N ASP A 209 2.45 -17.26 10.53
CA ASP A 209 3.58 -16.46 10.05
C ASP A 209 3.23 -14.97 9.99
N LEU A 210 2.01 -14.62 9.59
CA LEU A 210 1.47 -13.24 9.57
C LEU A 210 1.48 -12.54 10.92
N VAL A 211 1.39 -13.25 12.04
CA VAL A 211 1.37 -12.65 13.40
C VAL A 211 2.52 -13.13 14.28
N ARG A 212 3.54 -13.74 13.69
CA ARG A 212 4.68 -14.29 14.42
C ARG A 212 5.61 -13.18 14.93
N HIS A 213 5.90 -13.21 16.22
CA HIS A 213 6.91 -12.33 16.83
C HIS A 213 8.15 -13.11 17.28
N PRO A 214 9.36 -12.51 17.17
CA PRO A 214 10.58 -13.12 17.66
C PRO A 214 10.58 -13.01 19.20
N ARG A 215 10.09 -14.06 19.89
CA ARG A 215 10.07 -14.14 21.36
C ARG A 215 11.47 -14.42 21.94
N GLY A 216 12.40 -13.49 21.73
CA GLY A 216 13.80 -13.66 22.13
C GLY A 216 14.59 -14.66 21.29
N ASN A 217 14.01 -15.19 20.20
CA ASN A 217 14.72 -15.99 19.22
C ASN A 217 15.11 -15.11 18.01
N PRO A 218 16.36 -14.65 17.90
CA PRO A 218 16.81 -13.80 16.80
C PRO A 218 16.86 -14.52 15.45
N LYS A 219 16.76 -15.86 15.43
CA LYS A 219 16.70 -16.67 14.20
C LYS A 219 15.26 -16.93 13.72
N ALA A 220 14.24 -16.43 14.43
CA ALA A 220 12.88 -16.57 13.96
C ALA A 220 12.71 -15.78 12.65
N LYS A 221 12.37 -16.47 11.56
CA LYS A 221 11.91 -15.82 10.32
C LYS A 221 10.65 -15.03 10.67
N VAL A 222 10.72 -13.72 10.54
CA VAL A 222 9.60 -12.78 10.76
C VAL A 222 9.40 -12.10 9.41
N MET A 223 8.17 -12.12 8.93
CA MET A 223 7.82 -11.53 7.65
C MET A 223 8.07 -10.01 7.67
N ASN A 224 8.89 -9.52 6.73
CA ASN A 224 8.96 -8.10 6.45
C ASN A 224 7.83 -7.70 5.51
N HIS A 225 6.73 -7.25 6.11
CA HIS A 225 5.46 -7.01 5.41
C HIS A 225 5.55 -6.08 4.19
N PHE A 226 6.46 -5.10 4.16
CA PHE A 226 6.59 -4.21 3.00
C PHE A 226 7.58 -4.72 1.93
N ASP A 227 8.40 -5.71 2.27
CA ASP A 227 9.33 -6.35 1.33
C ASP A 227 8.73 -7.64 0.75
N GLU A 228 7.89 -8.33 1.52
CA GLU A 228 7.35 -9.66 1.20
C GLU A 228 5.88 -9.64 0.78
N LEU A 229 5.14 -8.55 0.99
CA LEU A 229 3.72 -8.43 0.62
C LEU A 229 3.49 -7.29 -0.37
N THR A 230 2.35 -7.33 -1.06
CA THR A 230 1.87 -6.19 -1.82
C THR A 230 1.62 -5.00 -0.89
N ILE A 231 1.63 -3.78 -1.44
CA ILE A 231 1.40 -2.56 -0.64
C ILE A 231 0.05 -2.61 0.10
N GLY A 232 -1.00 -3.09 -0.57
CA GLY A 232 -2.32 -3.22 0.04
C GLY A 232 -2.34 -4.21 1.21
N GLU A 233 -1.74 -5.38 1.03
CA GLU A 233 -1.55 -6.36 2.11
C GLU A 233 -0.77 -5.77 3.27
N ALA A 234 0.34 -5.08 2.99
CA ALA A 234 1.18 -4.48 4.02
C ALA A 234 0.44 -3.41 4.83
N MET A 235 -0.39 -2.58 4.18
CA MET A 235 -1.23 -1.56 4.84
C MET A 235 -2.28 -2.14 5.80
N VAL A 236 -2.65 -3.41 5.63
CA VAL A 236 -3.64 -4.12 6.45
C VAL A 236 -2.94 -5.00 7.48
N LEU A 237 -2.01 -5.85 7.05
CA LEU A 237 -1.42 -6.91 7.85
C LEU A 237 -0.31 -6.41 8.77
N ARG A 238 0.51 -5.43 8.36
CA ARG A 238 1.54 -4.87 9.26
C ARG A 238 0.95 -4.24 10.52
N PRO A 239 -0.06 -3.35 10.46
CA PRO A 239 -0.64 -2.82 11.69
C PRO A 239 -1.32 -3.89 12.55
N ILE A 240 -1.87 -4.95 11.93
CA ILE A 240 -2.34 -6.14 12.66
C ILE A 240 -1.17 -6.80 13.39
N TRP A 241 -0.05 -7.09 12.72
CA TRP A 241 1.14 -7.66 13.35
C TRP A 241 1.58 -6.84 14.58
N PHE A 242 1.62 -5.51 14.49
CA PHE A 242 1.94 -4.67 15.66
C PHE A 242 0.90 -4.76 16.80
N ALA A 243 -0.39 -4.92 16.47
CA ALA A 243 -1.43 -5.15 17.46
C ALA A 243 -1.34 -6.52 18.14
N TYR A 244 -0.71 -7.52 17.51
CA TYR A 244 -0.49 -8.87 18.04
C TYR A 244 0.81 -9.01 18.84
N ARG A 245 1.62 -7.93 18.92
CA ARG A 245 2.87 -7.92 19.68
C ARG A 245 2.65 -8.42 21.11
N PRO A 246 3.42 -9.43 21.56
CA PRO A 246 3.34 -9.93 22.93
C PRO A 246 3.56 -8.80 23.93
N GLN A 247 2.73 -8.79 24.96
CA GLN A 247 2.87 -7.91 26.13
C GLN A 247 2.83 -8.79 27.37
N ASP A 248 3.82 -9.67 27.48
CA ASP A 248 3.91 -10.73 28.48
C ASP A 248 4.12 -10.15 29.89
N THR A 249 4.83 -9.02 30.02
CA THR A 249 5.11 -8.38 31.31
C THR A 249 4.18 -7.21 31.62
N HIS A 250 4.04 -6.89 32.92
CA HIS A 250 3.26 -5.73 33.35
C HIS A 250 3.86 -4.42 32.84
N GLU A 251 5.19 -4.30 32.80
CA GLU A 251 5.92 -3.14 32.32
C GLU A 251 5.64 -2.88 30.83
N GLN A 252 5.64 -3.95 30.02
CA GLN A 252 5.29 -3.86 28.60
C GLN A 252 3.86 -3.34 28.40
N ARG A 253 2.90 -3.82 29.20
CA ARG A 253 1.50 -3.38 29.16
C ARG A 253 1.33 -1.94 29.64
N ALA A 254 2.06 -1.53 30.67
CA ALA A 254 1.99 -0.19 31.25
C ALA A 254 2.66 0.88 30.36
N ALA A 255 3.74 0.50 29.66
CA ALA A 255 4.45 1.35 28.72
C ALA A 255 3.70 1.51 27.40
N SER A 256 3.00 0.48 26.95
CA SER A 256 2.22 0.55 25.72
C SER A 256 0.91 1.30 25.93
N SER A 257 0.61 2.12 24.94
CA SER A 257 -0.60 2.92 24.93
C SER A 257 -1.39 2.75 23.63
N ALA A 258 -0.83 2.03 22.66
CA ALA A 258 -1.53 1.55 21.48
C ALA A 258 -2.45 0.38 21.85
N PHE A 259 -3.41 0.09 20.98
CA PHE A 259 -4.20 -1.13 21.07
C PHE A 259 -3.28 -2.37 20.99
N ALA A 260 -3.48 -3.31 21.90
CA ALA A 260 -2.86 -4.63 21.83
C ALA A 260 -3.93 -5.71 22.03
N ARG A 261 -3.98 -6.64 21.08
CA ARG A 261 -4.94 -7.75 21.08
C ARG A 261 -4.73 -8.65 22.29
N HIS A 262 -3.48 -9.03 22.59
CA HIS A 262 -3.16 -9.90 23.73
C HIS A 262 -3.60 -9.28 25.06
N ALA A 263 -3.32 -7.98 25.26
CA ALA A 263 -3.76 -7.27 26.46
C ALA A 263 -5.29 -7.15 26.54
N THR A 264 -5.97 -6.93 25.42
CA THR A 264 -7.45 -6.89 25.39
C THR A 264 -8.06 -8.23 25.78
N ALA A 265 -7.46 -9.34 25.35
CA ALA A 265 -7.98 -10.69 25.62
C ALA A 265 -7.68 -11.19 27.05
N HIS A 266 -6.49 -10.88 27.59
CA HIS A 266 -6.02 -11.49 28.84
C HIS A 266 -5.80 -10.51 29.99
N HIS A 267 -5.71 -9.21 29.70
CA HIS A 267 -5.30 -8.17 30.65
C HIS A 267 -6.12 -6.89 30.48
N ILE A 268 -7.46 -7.02 30.47
CA ILE A 268 -8.44 -5.97 30.19
C ILE A 268 -8.57 -4.94 31.33
N HIS A 269 -7.50 -4.22 31.63
CA HIS A 269 -7.45 -3.22 32.70
C HIS A 269 -6.57 -2.02 32.37
N GLY A 270 -6.76 -0.92 33.10
CA GLY A 270 -5.88 0.25 33.05
C GLY A 270 -5.81 0.92 31.67
N ARG A 271 -4.59 1.29 31.23
CA ARG A 271 -4.35 2.07 30.00
C ARG A 271 -4.66 1.32 28.69
N GLN A 272 -4.77 0.00 28.74
CA GLN A 272 -5.02 -0.84 27.56
C GLN A 272 -6.49 -0.80 27.11
N VAL A 273 -7.40 -0.38 27.99
CA VAL A 273 -8.81 -0.18 27.66
C VAL A 273 -9.07 1.31 27.53
N SER A 274 -9.28 1.79 26.30
CA SER A 274 -9.55 3.21 26.07
C SER A 274 -10.33 3.41 24.78
N ARG A 275 -11.02 4.54 24.66
CA ARG A 275 -11.77 4.87 23.44
C ARG A 275 -10.88 4.90 22.20
N ARG A 276 -9.62 5.32 22.35
CA ARG A 276 -8.64 5.34 21.25
C ARG A 276 -8.28 3.92 20.81
N ASN A 277 -8.07 3.01 21.77
CA ASN A 277 -7.76 1.61 21.48
C ASN A 277 -8.97 0.87 20.89
N ALA A 278 -10.19 1.18 21.35
CA ALA A 278 -11.42 0.66 20.77
C ALA A 278 -11.59 1.08 19.31
N VAL A 279 -11.36 2.36 19.00
CA VAL A 279 -11.37 2.87 17.62
C VAL A 279 -10.31 2.17 16.77
N GLN A 280 -9.09 2.02 17.30
CA GLN A 280 -8.01 1.35 16.59
C GLN A 280 -8.34 -0.13 16.30
N ALA A 281 -8.88 -0.86 17.27
CA ALA A 281 -9.33 -2.24 17.06
C ALA A 281 -10.41 -2.35 15.98
N ILE A 282 -11.39 -1.44 15.99
CA ILE A 282 -12.46 -1.38 14.99
C ILE A 282 -11.89 -1.06 13.61
N MET A 283 -10.94 -0.12 13.51
CA MET A 283 -10.27 0.20 12.23
C MET A 283 -9.54 -1.02 11.66
N LEU A 284 -8.81 -1.79 12.49
CA LEU A 284 -8.12 -3.00 12.04
C LEU A 284 -9.10 -4.08 11.55
N GLY A 285 -10.18 -4.32 12.31
CA GLY A 285 -11.23 -5.26 11.89
C GLY A 285 -11.91 -4.83 10.60
N THR A 286 -12.19 -3.53 10.45
CA THR A 286 -12.78 -2.96 9.23
C THR A 286 -11.85 -3.10 8.04
N ALA A 287 -10.57 -2.75 8.21
CA ALA A 287 -9.57 -2.81 7.16
C ALA A 287 -9.43 -4.24 6.63
N LEU A 288 -9.27 -5.22 7.53
CA LEU A 288 -9.21 -6.62 7.14
C LEU A 288 -10.49 -7.08 6.44
N LEU A 289 -11.67 -6.77 7.00
CA LEU A 289 -12.96 -7.10 6.37
C LEU A 289 -13.08 -6.55 4.95
N SER A 290 -12.67 -5.31 4.73
CA SER A 290 -12.70 -4.67 3.40
C SER A 290 -11.60 -5.15 2.45
N TYR A 291 -10.54 -5.75 3.00
CA TYR A 291 -9.41 -6.28 2.22
C TYR A 291 -9.67 -7.70 1.71
N ILE A 292 -10.45 -8.51 2.44
CA ILE A 292 -10.75 -9.91 2.07
C ILE A 292 -11.18 -10.06 0.60
N PRO A 293 -12.12 -9.28 0.04
CA PRO A 293 -12.50 -9.43 -1.37
C PRO A 293 -11.35 -9.16 -2.35
N VAL A 294 -10.40 -8.29 -1.99
CA VAL A 294 -9.20 -8.01 -2.80
C VAL A 294 -8.25 -9.19 -2.74
N TYR A 295 -8.06 -9.77 -1.54
CA TYR A 295 -7.26 -10.98 -1.34
C TYR A 295 -7.84 -12.17 -2.11
N ASP A 296 -9.14 -12.42 -1.99
CA ASP A 296 -9.83 -13.53 -2.65
C ASP A 296 -9.75 -13.42 -4.17
N ALA A 297 -9.89 -12.21 -4.72
CA ALA A 297 -9.74 -11.97 -6.15
C ALA A 297 -8.31 -12.26 -6.64
N ALA A 298 -7.29 -11.74 -5.93
CA ALA A 298 -5.89 -11.98 -6.28
C ALA A 298 -5.51 -13.47 -6.19
N ARG A 299 -6.06 -14.17 -5.19
CA ARG A 299 -5.89 -15.61 -5.03
C ARG A 299 -6.56 -16.37 -6.17
N ALA A 300 -7.79 -16.02 -6.54
CA ALA A 300 -8.49 -16.67 -7.65
C ALA A 300 -7.77 -16.48 -8.99
N GLU A 301 -7.21 -15.29 -9.25
CA GLU A 301 -6.36 -15.04 -10.43
C GLU A 301 -5.11 -15.91 -10.44
N THR A 302 -4.45 -16.06 -9.29
CA THR A 302 -3.27 -16.92 -9.12
C THR A 302 -3.62 -18.39 -9.34
N ASP A 303 -4.71 -18.87 -8.71
CA ASP A 303 -5.17 -20.25 -8.85
C ASP A 303 -5.55 -20.55 -10.32
N ALA A 304 -6.20 -19.61 -11.02
CA ALA A 304 -6.52 -19.75 -12.44
C ALA A 304 -5.26 -19.76 -13.33
N PHE A 305 -4.27 -18.92 -13.03
CA PHE A 305 -2.98 -18.92 -13.73
C PHE A 305 -2.25 -20.26 -13.54
N LEU A 306 -2.12 -20.74 -12.31
CA LEU A 306 -1.48 -22.03 -12.01
C LEU A 306 -2.21 -23.21 -12.66
N ALA A 307 -3.55 -23.15 -12.73
CA ALA A 307 -4.36 -24.14 -13.43
C ALA A 307 -4.15 -24.14 -14.96
N SER A 308 -3.72 -23.01 -15.54
CA SER A 308 -3.43 -22.89 -16.97
C SER A 308 -2.04 -23.39 -17.38
N LEU A 309 -1.12 -23.54 -16.41
CA LEU A 309 0.22 -24.07 -16.66
C LEU A 309 0.18 -25.58 -16.91
N SER A 310 1.03 -26.04 -17.84
CA SER A 310 1.36 -27.46 -17.97
C SER A 310 2.09 -27.97 -16.72
N ASP A 311 2.16 -29.30 -16.56
CA ASP A 311 2.84 -29.91 -15.40
C ASP A 311 4.33 -29.51 -15.33
N ASP A 312 5.00 -29.41 -16.48
CA ASP A 312 6.40 -28.98 -16.58
C ASP A 312 6.57 -27.49 -16.19
N GLU A 313 5.66 -26.62 -16.62
CA GLU A 313 5.66 -25.20 -16.27
C GLU A 313 5.33 -24.96 -14.79
N ARG A 314 4.41 -25.75 -14.23
CA ARG A 314 4.07 -25.70 -12.80
C ARG A 314 5.25 -26.14 -11.94
N ALA A 315 5.93 -27.23 -12.31
CA ALA A 315 7.14 -27.68 -11.63
C ALA A 315 8.27 -26.63 -11.68
N ALA A 316 8.44 -25.94 -12.81
CA ALA A 316 9.40 -24.85 -12.92
C ALA A 316 9.03 -23.63 -12.06
N TYR A 317 7.73 -23.31 -11.95
CA TYR A 317 7.22 -22.23 -11.10
C TYR A 317 7.43 -22.52 -9.61
N GLU A 318 7.11 -23.73 -9.14
CA GLU A 318 7.31 -24.15 -7.75
C GLU A 318 8.78 -24.12 -7.31
N VAL A 319 9.72 -24.38 -8.22
CA VAL A 319 11.16 -24.27 -7.96
C VAL A 319 11.61 -22.80 -7.87
N ALA A 320 10.94 -21.88 -8.56
CA ALA A 320 11.29 -20.46 -8.60
C ALA A 320 10.73 -19.65 -7.41
N THR A 321 9.64 -20.11 -6.77
CA THR A 321 9.01 -19.45 -5.62
C THR A 321 8.97 -20.40 -4.42
N PRO A 322 10.02 -20.43 -3.57
CA PRO A 322 10.00 -21.23 -2.36
C PRO A 322 9.05 -20.63 -1.31
N GLU A 323 8.27 -21.48 -0.63
CA GLU A 323 7.34 -21.16 0.46
C GLU A 323 7.90 -20.24 1.58
#